data_AF-A0A3C1UDS4-F1
#
_entry.id   AF-A0A3C1UDS4-F1
#
_cell.length_a   1.000
_cell.length_b   1.000
_cell.length_c   1.000
_cell.angle_alpha   90.00
_cell.angle_beta   90.00
_cell.angle_gamma   90.00
#
_symmetry.space_group_name_H-M   'P 1'
#
loop_
_entity.id
_entity.type
_entity.pdbx_description
1 polymer ?
#
loop_
_entity_poly.entity_id
_entity_poly.type
_entity_poly.pdbx_seq_one_letter_code
_entity_poly.pdbx_strand_id
1 'polypeptide(L)'
;YAMDRDKRWDRVKLAYDQLVNGEGRKSDNMVQAMQESYDEGVTDEFVKPVVNSTVDGRIKEGDVVIFFNYRNDRAKELTQVLTQQDMPEQGMHTIKDLQFFCMTPYDSSFTGVGILFPKENVQNTLAEYISSKGLKQLHIAETEKYAHVTFFFNGGREAPFEGEDRILVPSPKVATYDLKPEMSAYEVKDKLVAAIGEKKYDWIVVNYANGDMVGHTGVYEAIEKAVKAIDECVKDTVEAAKAADYEVIIIADHGNADHAVNPDGTPNTAHSLNDVPCVYVTANKDAKIENGRLADVAPTILQIMGLEQPAEMTGKGLIEK
;
A
#
# COMPACT_ATOMS: atom_id res chain seq x y z
N TYR A 1 12.52 -18.67 -14.42
CA TYR A 1 13.33 -19.60 -13.61
C TYR A 1 13.79 -18.99 -12.29
N ALA A 2 14.58 -17.91 -12.31
CA ALA A 2 15.15 -17.28 -11.10
C ALA A 2 14.18 -16.47 -10.21
N MET A 3 12.93 -16.28 -10.65
CA MET A 3 11.93 -15.40 -10.02
C MET A 3 10.54 -16.07 -9.93
N ASP A 4 10.52 -17.39 -9.70
CA ASP A 4 9.27 -18.09 -9.36
C ASP A 4 8.77 -17.64 -7.97
N ARG A 5 7.47 -17.81 -7.72
CA ARG A 5 6.81 -17.46 -6.45
C ARG A 5 5.71 -18.44 -6.07
N ASP A 6 5.60 -19.53 -6.83
CA ASP A 6 4.54 -20.53 -6.73
C ASP A 6 5.11 -21.87 -6.21
N LYS A 7 6.30 -21.85 -5.61
CA LYS A 7 7.04 -23.00 -5.08
C LYS A 7 7.31 -24.07 -6.13
N ARG A 8 7.50 -23.68 -7.39
CA ARG A 8 7.89 -24.61 -8.46
C ARG A 8 9.39 -24.78 -8.46
N TRP A 9 9.88 -25.53 -7.46
CA TRP A 9 11.31 -25.70 -7.18
C TRP A 9 12.12 -26.25 -8.36
N ASP A 10 11.51 -27.03 -9.26
CA ASP A 10 12.18 -27.46 -10.51
C ASP A 10 12.61 -26.28 -11.39
N ARG A 11 11.85 -25.17 -11.37
CA ARG A 11 12.20 -23.94 -12.11
C ARG A 11 13.29 -23.16 -11.39
N VAL A 12 13.22 -23.08 -10.07
CA VAL A 12 14.23 -22.41 -9.23
C VAL A 12 15.57 -23.14 -9.35
N LYS A 13 15.54 -24.48 -9.37
CA LYS A 13 16.69 -25.35 -9.54
C LYS A 13 17.50 -25.00 -10.79
N LEU A 14 16.85 -24.76 -11.94
CA LEU A 14 17.57 -24.38 -13.16
C LEU A 14 18.40 -23.10 -12.98
N ALA A 15 17.87 -22.11 -12.27
CA ALA A 15 18.62 -20.89 -11.96
C ALA A 15 19.71 -21.15 -10.90
N TYR A 16 19.40 -21.95 -9.87
CA TYR A 16 20.37 -22.35 -8.86
C TYR A 16 21.57 -23.08 -9.47
N ASP A 17 21.34 -24.07 -10.34
CA ASP A 17 22.41 -24.86 -10.96
C ASP A 17 23.29 -23.99 -11.88
N GLN A 18 22.73 -22.99 -12.55
CA GLN A 18 23.52 -22.00 -13.29
C GLN A 18 24.41 -21.17 -12.36
N LEU A 19 23.83 -20.64 -11.27
CA LEU A 19 24.51 -19.74 -10.36
C LEU A 19 25.54 -20.44 -9.48
N VAL A 20 25.30 -21.68 -9.06
CA VAL A 20 26.15 -22.40 -8.09
C VAL A 20 27.02 -23.43 -8.79
N ASN A 21 26.44 -24.24 -9.68
CA ASN A 21 27.13 -25.35 -10.34
C ASN A 21 27.72 -24.96 -11.71
N GLY A 22 27.33 -23.79 -12.25
CA GLY A 22 27.71 -23.37 -13.59
C GLY A 22 27.07 -24.23 -14.68
N GLU A 23 25.90 -24.81 -14.44
CA GLU A 23 25.19 -25.63 -15.42
C GLU A 23 24.27 -24.79 -16.30
N GLY A 24 24.25 -25.09 -17.60
CA GLY A 24 23.48 -24.33 -18.59
C GLY A 24 24.18 -24.32 -19.94
N ARG A 25 23.54 -23.69 -20.94
CA ARG A 25 24.12 -23.53 -22.28
C ARG A 25 25.39 -22.69 -22.15
N LYS A 26 26.53 -23.22 -22.59
CA LYS A 26 27.79 -22.45 -22.61
C LYS A 26 27.82 -21.51 -23.80
N SER A 27 28.25 -20.27 -23.59
CA SER A 27 28.52 -19.31 -24.66
C SER A 27 29.59 -18.33 -24.22
N ASP A 28 30.43 -17.86 -25.14
CA ASP A 28 31.35 -16.73 -24.94
C ASP A 28 30.74 -15.39 -25.40
N ASN A 29 29.57 -15.44 -26.05
CA ASN A 29 28.82 -14.29 -26.55
C ASN A 29 27.37 -14.35 -26.05
N MET A 30 27.09 -13.59 -24.98
CA MET A 30 25.76 -13.59 -24.34
C MET A 30 24.67 -13.00 -25.26
N VAL A 31 25.03 -12.03 -26.12
CA VAL A 31 24.08 -11.44 -27.09
C VAL A 31 23.66 -12.49 -28.11
N GLN A 32 24.62 -13.25 -28.64
CA GLN A 32 24.32 -14.34 -29.56
C GLN A 32 23.51 -15.45 -28.89
N ALA A 33 23.82 -15.82 -27.64
CA ALA A 33 23.05 -16.83 -26.92
C ALA A 33 21.58 -16.43 -26.71
N MET A 34 21.31 -15.14 -26.49
CA MET A 34 19.94 -14.61 -26.45
C MET A 34 19.26 -14.67 -27.83
N GLN A 35 19.97 -14.30 -28.90
CA GLN A 35 19.43 -14.41 -30.26
C GLN A 35 19.07 -15.86 -30.61
N GLU A 36 19.93 -16.82 -30.26
CA GLU A 36 19.68 -18.24 -30.46
C GLU A 36 18.44 -18.72 -29.68
N SER A 37 18.19 -18.18 -28.48
CA SER A 37 16.93 -18.43 -27.74
C SER A 37 15.71 -17.91 -28.51
N TYR A 38 15.80 -16.72 -29.10
CA TYR A 38 14.72 -16.16 -29.92
C TYR A 38 14.47 -16.95 -31.20
N ASP A 39 15.53 -17.43 -31.85
CA ASP A 39 15.45 -18.28 -33.05
C ASP A 39 14.77 -19.64 -32.73
N GLU A 40 14.90 -20.11 -31.48
CA GLU A 40 14.19 -21.28 -30.94
C GLU A 40 12.75 -20.97 -30.46
N GLY A 41 12.29 -19.72 -30.60
CA GLY A 41 10.95 -19.28 -30.17
C GLY A 41 10.80 -19.11 -28.64
N VAL A 42 11.91 -19.04 -27.91
CA VAL A 42 11.94 -18.88 -26.44
C VAL A 42 12.31 -17.43 -26.10
N THR A 43 11.35 -16.68 -25.54
CA THR A 43 11.48 -15.26 -25.20
C THR A 43 12.05 -15.02 -23.80
N ASP A 44 12.31 -13.75 -23.44
CA ASP A 44 13.02 -13.30 -22.22
C ASP A 44 12.56 -13.96 -20.92
N GLU A 45 11.26 -14.13 -20.72
CA GLU A 45 10.72 -14.74 -19.49
C GLU A 45 11.10 -16.23 -19.35
N PHE A 46 11.30 -16.90 -20.49
CA PHE A 46 11.45 -18.35 -20.60
C PHE A 46 12.85 -18.77 -21.06
N VAL A 47 13.79 -17.84 -21.21
CA VAL A 47 15.16 -18.16 -21.59
C VAL A 47 15.77 -19.12 -20.58
N LYS A 48 16.30 -20.24 -21.07
CA LYS A 48 17.00 -21.21 -20.23
C LYS A 48 18.34 -20.64 -19.78
N PRO A 49 18.87 -21.06 -18.62
CA PRO A 49 20.13 -20.52 -18.12
C PRO A 49 21.30 -20.67 -19.11
N VAL A 50 21.99 -19.56 -19.34
CA VAL A 50 23.20 -19.47 -20.17
C VAL A 50 24.38 -19.17 -19.25
N VAL A 51 25.50 -19.88 -19.43
CA VAL A 51 26.72 -19.69 -18.65
C VAL A 51 27.80 -19.13 -19.54
N ASN A 52 28.35 -17.98 -19.15
CA ASN A 52 29.48 -17.38 -19.85
C ASN A 52 30.71 -18.29 -19.69
N SER A 53 31.23 -18.81 -20.81
CA SER A 53 32.38 -19.73 -20.82
C SER A 53 33.73 -19.02 -20.62
N THR A 54 33.78 -17.69 -20.68
CA THR A 54 35.03 -16.92 -20.56
C THR A 54 35.36 -16.51 -19.12
N VAL A 55 34.45 -16.74 -18.17
CA VAL A 55 34.62 -16.37 -16.76
C VAL A 55 34.03 -17.44 -15.84
N ASP A 56 34.56 -17.57 -14.63
CA ASP A 56 33.92 -18.34 -13.57
C ASP A 56 32.96 -17.44 -12.79
N GLY A 57 31.70 -17.40 -13.21
CA GLY A 57 30.64 -16.58 -12.60
C GLY A 57 29.86 -17.29 -11.49
N ARG A 58 30.35 -18.42 -10.97
CA ARG A 58 29.64 -19.18 -9.94
C ARG A 58 29.72 -18.50 -8.57
N ILE A 59 28.64 -18.58 -7.81
CA ILE A 59 28.57 -18.21 -6.40
C ILE A 59 29.26 -19.29 -5.57
N LYS A 60 30.23 -18.89 -4.74
CA LYS A 60 31.03 -19.77 -3.90
C LYS A 60 30.90 -19.40 -2.43
N GLU A 61 31.42 -20.28 -1.58
CA GLU A 61 31.55 -20.04 -0.14
C GLU A 61 32.31 -18.73 0.13
N GLY A 62 31.74 -17.88 0.98
CA GLY A 62 32.32 -16.59 1.37
C GLY A 62 32.05 -15.42 0.41
N ASP A 63 31.43 -15.65 -0.76
CA ASP A 63 31.13 -14.60 -1.74
C ASP A 63 30.11 -13.58 -1.22
N VAL A 64 30.05 -12.44 -1.91
CA VAL A 64 29.07 -11.38 -1.67
C VAL A 64 28.06 -11.34 -2.81
N VAL A 65 26.78 -11.39 -2.49
CA VAL A 65 25.67 -11.26 -3.44
C VAL A 65 24.82 -10.07 -3.06
N ILE A 66 24.62 -9.14 -3.99
CA ILE A 66 23.63 -8.06 -3.87
C ILE A 66 22.46 -8.39 -4.79
N PHE A 67 21.34 -8.81 -4.21
CA PHE A 67 20.11 -9.01 -4.96
C PHE A 67 19.36 -7.67 -5.03
N PHE A 68 19.39 -7.01 -6.18
CA PHE A 68 18.87 -5.64 -6.33
C PHE A 68 17.34 -5.54 -6.47
N ASN A 69 16.61 -6.66 -6.51
CA ASN A 69 15.15 -6.65 -6.59
C ASN A 69 14.53 -6.03 -5.34
N TYR A 70 13.80 -4.93 -5.44
CA TYR A 70 13.12 -4.33 -4.27
C TYR A 70 11.74 -4.92 -3.98
N ARG A 71 11.15 -5.67 -4.92
CA ARG A 71 9.86 -6.35 -4.75
C ARG A 71 10.09 -7.77 -4.23
N ASN A 72 9.51 -8.08 -3.07
CA ASN A 72 9.83 -9.28 -2.32
C ASN A 72 9.24 -10.58 -2.88
N ASP A 73 8.02 -10.56 -3.42
CA ASP A 73 7.24 -11.77 -3.74
C ASP A 73 8.00 -12.80 -4.59
N ARG A 74 8.75 -12.36 -5.60
CA ARG A 74 9.54 -13.24 -6.50
C ARG A 74 11.01 -13.40 -6.11
N ALA A 75 11.51 -12.62 -5.16
CA ALA A 75 12.91 -12.68 -4.71
C ALA A 75 13.11 -13.74 -3.62
N LYS A 76 12.03 -14.15 -2.94
CA LYS A 76 12.06 -15.07 -1.79
C LYS A 76 12.65 -16.43 -2.09
N GLU A 77 12.17 -17.11 -3.13
CA GLU A 77 12.48 -18.53 -3.34
C GLU A 77 13.96 -18.78 -3.61
N LEU A 78 14.58 -17.98 -4.49
CA LEU A 78 16.01 -18.10 -4.78
C LEU A 78 16.86 -17.69 -3.56
N THR A 79 16.45 -16.64 -2.83
CA THR A 79 17.12 -16.23 -1.59
C THR A 79 17.08 -17.35 -0.55
N GLN A 80 15.93 -18.02 -0.39
CA GLN A 80 15.73 -19.10 0.55
C GLN A 80 16.68 -20.27 0.31
N VAL A 81 16.81 -20.75 -0.92
CA VAL A 81 17.69 -21.89 -1.24
C VAL A 81 19.18 -21.55 -1.19
N LEU A 82 19.56 -20.28 -1.39
CA LEU A 82 20.95 -19.86 -1.29
C LEU A 82 21.40 -19.61 0.16
N THR A 83 20.48 -19.22 1.06
CA THR A 83 20.88 -18.66 2.37
C THR A 83 20.17 -19.25 3.58
N GLN A 84 18.96 -19.80 3.44
CA GLN A 84 18.10 -20.12 4.59
C GLN A 84 17.88 -21.62 4.79
N GLN A 85 17.64 -22.37 3.71
CA GLN A 85 17.19 -23.75 3.82
C GLN A 85 17.70 -24.60 2.65
N ASP A 86 18.34 -25.72 2.99
CA ASP A 86 18.69 -26.76 2.01
C ASP A 86 17.44 -27.42 1.44
N MET A 87 17.52 -27.86 0.18
CA MET A 87 16.48 -28.64 -0.50
C MET A 87 17.08 -29.92 -1.10
N PRO A 88 17.34 -30.94 -0.27
CA PRO A 88 18.03 -32.17 -0.70
C PRO A 88 17.29 -32.92 -1.81
N GLU A 89 15.96 -32.89 -1.82
CA GLU A 89 15.14 -33.54 -2.85
C GLU A 89 15.39 -32.99 -4.26
N GLN A 90 15.74 -31.70 -4.36
CA GLN A 90 16.09 -31.01 -5.60
C GLN A 90 17.62 -30.89 -5.80
N GLY A 91 18.41 -31.43 -4.87
CA GLY A 91 19.87 -31.32 -4.88
C GLY A 91 20.40 -29.90 -4.69
N MET A 92 19.61 -29.00 -4.09
CA MET A 92 20.04 -27.63 -3.78
C MET A 92 20.43 -27.53 -2.31
N HIS A 93 21.46 -26.74 -2.02
CA HIS A 93 21.96 -26.49 -0.67
C HIS A 93 22.30 -25.00 -0.49
N THR A 94 22.21 -24.54 0.74
CA THR A 94 22.67 -23.22 1.13
C THR A 94 24.18 -23.09 0.91
N ILE A 95 24.63 -21.88 0.58
CA ILE A 95 26.05 -21.61 0.38
C ILE A 95 26.66 -21.13 1.68
N LYS A 96 27.67 -21.85 2.16
CA LYS A 96 28.34 -21.54 3.42
C LYS A 96 28.95 -20.13 3.39
N ASP A 97 28.81 -19.42 4.50
CA ASP A 97 29.38 -18.08 4.73
C ASP A 97 29.03 -17.05 3.62
N LEU A 98 27.92 -17.25 2.89
CA LEU A 98 27.47 -16.34 1.84
C LEU A 98 26.97 -15.02 2.42
N GLN A 99 27.59 -13.91 2.00
CA GLN A 99 27.18 -12.57 2.39
C GLN A 99 26.09 -12.08 1.43
N PHE A 100 24.83 -12.30 1.78
CA PHE A 100 23.69 -11.98 0.93
C PHE A 100 22.99 -10.68 1.36
N PHE A 101 22.90 -9.72 0.45
CA PHE A 101 22.26 -8.43 0.66
C PHE A 101 20.99 -8.31 -0.18
N CYS A 102 19.87 -8.07 0.49
CA CYS A 102 18.58 -7.78 -0.12
C CYS A 102 18.42 -6.27 -0.28
N MET A 103 17.84 -5.82 -1.40
CA MET A 103 17.51 -4.41 -1.60
C MET A 103 16.53 -3.91 -0.52
N THR A 104 15.49 -4.70 -0.25
CA THR A 104 14.47 -4.46 0.78
C THR A 104 14.25 -5.75 1.60
N PRO A 105 13.52 -5.74 2.72
CA PRO A 105 13.15 -6.97 3.41
C PRO A 105 12.33 -7.91 2.51
N TYR A 106 12.84 -9.10 2.20
CA TYR A 106 12.11 -10.08 1.39
C TYR A 106 11.13 -10.89 2.22
N ASP A 107 11.58 -11.48 3.33
CA ASP A 107 10.74 -12.23 4.25
C ASP A 107 11.16 -11.93 5.69
N SER A 108 10.19 -11.75 6.60
CA SER A 108 10.48 -11.44 8.00
C SER A 108 11.09 -12.61 8.78
N SER A 109 11.01 -13.83 8.24
CA SER A 109 11.63 -15.02 8.81
C SER A 109 13.08 -15.22 8.42
N PHE A 110 13.57 -14.50 7.39
CA PHE A 110 14.94 -14.67 6.93
C PHE A 110 15.94 -14.13 7.95
N THR A 111 16.99 -14.90 8.20
CA THR A 111 18.07 -14.56 9.13
C THR A 111 19.40 -14.52 8.41
N GLY A 112 20.37 -13.74 8.92
CA GLY A 112 21.72 -13.68 8.36
C GLY A 112 21.86 -12.94 7.01
N VAL A 113 20.78 -12.37 6.47
CA VAL A 113 20.82 -11.52 5.26
C VAL A 113 20.95 -10.04 5.64
N GLY A 114 21.74 -9.29 4.88
CA GLY A 114 21.82 -7.83 4.99
C GLY A 114 20.66 -7.15 4.27
N ILE A 115 20.14 -6.06 4.83
CA ILE A 115 19.08 -5.25 4.19
C ILE A 115 19.63 -3.87 3.87
N LEU A 116 19.65 -3.51 2.58
CA LEU A 116 20.20 -2.22 2.13
C LEU A 116 19.27 -1.05 2.43
N PHE A 117 17.97 -1.23 2.18
CA PHE A 117 16.93 -0.25 2.50
C PHE A 117 15.91 -0.90 3.44
N PRO A 118 16.12 -0.82 4.77
CA PRO A 118 15.19 -1.39 5.72
C PRO A 118 13.83 -0.71 5.63
N LYS A 119 12.77 -1.44 5.99
CA LYS A 119 11.47 -0.83 6.17
C LYS A 119 11.55 0.09 7.39
N GLU A 120 11.36 1.39 7.19
CA GLU A 120 11.19 2.32 8.30
C GLU A 120 9.83 2.05 8.97
N ASN A 121 9.83 1.85 10.29
CA ASN A 121 8.60 1.92 11.05
C ASN A 121 8.27 3.39 11.22
N VAL A 122 7.13 3.83 10.69
CA VAL A 122 6.65 5.20 10.88
C VAL A 122 6.20 5.33 12.33
N GLN A 123 6.96 6.07 13.13
CA GLN A 123 6.65 6.37 14.53
C GLN A 123 5.88 7.68 14.62
N ASN A 124 5.12 7.83 15.71
CA ASN A 124 4.25 8.98 15.94
C ASN A 124 3.33 9.26 14.75
N THR A 125 2.75 8.19 14.19
CA THR A 125 1.59 8.34 13.29
C THR A 125 0.47 9.05 14.04
N LEU A 126 -0.49 9.67 13.34
CA LEU A 126 -1.54 10.45 14.00
C LEU A 126 -2.29 9.63 15.06
N ALA A 127 -2.65 8.39 14.73
CA ALA A 127 -3.36 7.52 15.66
C ALA A 127 -2.51 7.13 16.88
N GLU A 128 -1.22 6.80 16.67
CA GLU A 128 -0.27 6.53 17.75
C GLU A 128 -0.13 7.74 18.68
N TYR A 129 0.03 8.93 18.09
CA TYR A 129 0.28 10.15 18.84
C TYR A 129 -0.95 10.58 19.65
N ILE A 130 -2.16 10.51 19.07
CA ILE A 130 -3.43 10.74 19.78
C ILE A 130 -3.56 9.77 20.97
N SER A 131 -3.31 8.48 20.74
CA SER A 131 -3.32 7.46 21.79
C SER A 131 -2.30 7.77 22.90
N SER A 132 -1.09 8.21 22.56
CA SER A 132 -0.05 8.58 23.53
C SER A 132 -0.45 9.75 24.45
N LYS A 133 -1.42 10.57 24.03
CA LYS A 133 -2.00 11.65 24.84
C LYS A 133 -3.19 11.18 25.70
N GLY A 134 -3.53 9.90 25.66
CA GLY A 134 -4.68 9.32 26.37
C GLY A 134 -6.03 9.68 25.75
N LEU A 135 -6.03 10.18 24.51
CA LEU A 135 -7.23 10.59 23.79
C LEU A 135 -7.85 9.39 23.05
N LYS A 136 -9.18 9.41 22.96
CA LYS A 136 -9.96 8.36 22.30
C LYS A 136 -10.17 8.68 20.84
N GLN A 137 -10.16 7.66 20.00
CA GLN A 137 -10.33 7.80 18.57
C GLN A 137 -11.21 6.71 17.95
N LEU A 138 -11.86 7.05 16.84
CA LEU A 138 -12.67 6.11 16.07
C LEU A 138 -12.20 6.03 14.62
N HIS A 139 -12.03 4.82 14.12
CA HIS A 139 -11.74 4.54 12.72
C HIS A 139 -12.91 3.77 12.11
N ILE A 140 -13.53 4.31 11.07
CA ILE A 140 -14.73 3.70 10.46
C ILE A 140 -14.66 3.70 8.93
N ALA A 141 -14.96 2.55 8.33
CA ALA A 141 -15.13 2.40 6.90
C ALA A 141 -15.92 1.14 6.57
N GLU A 142 -16.33 1.01 5.30
CA GLU A 142 -16.76 -0.27 4.77
C GLU A 142 -15.59 -1.18 4.37
N THR A 143 -15.85 -2.46 4.12
CA THR A 143 -14.84 -3.52 3.90
C THR A 143 -13.69 -3.10 2.97
N GLU A 144 -14.01 -2.52 1.81
CA GLU A 144 -13.01 -2.16 0.79
C GLU A 144 -11.95 -1.16 1.30
N LYS A 145 -12.33 -0.26 2.20
CA LYS A 145 -11.44 0.78 2.73
C LYS A 145 -11.12 0.63 4.21
N TYR A 146 -11.58 -0.44 4.87
CA TYR A 146 -11.30 -0.71 6.28
C TYR A 146 -9.80 -0.82 6.58
N ALA A 147 -9.03 -1.55 5.77
CA ALA A 147 -7.57 -1.63 5.93
C ALA A 147 -6.88 -0.26 5.75
N HIS A 148 -7.47 0.64 4.96
CA HIS A 148 -6.92 1.96 4.66
C HIS A 148 -7.02 2.90 5.86
N VAL A 149 -8.19 2.90 6.53
CA VAL A 149 -8.37 3.65 7.78
C VAL A 149 -7.80 2.94 9.00
N THR A 150 -7.24 1.73 8.90
CA THR A 150 -6.67 1.00 10.06
C THR A 150 -5.20 0.67 9.84
N PHE A 151 -4.89 -0.44 9.17
CA PHE A 151 -3.53 -0.91 8.93
C PHE A 151 -2.64 0.16 8.27
N PHE A 152 -3.08 0.74 7.15
CA PHE A 152 -2.27 1.74 6.43
C PHE A 152 -2.20 3.07 7.18
N PHE A 153 -3.32 3.57 7.70
CA PHE A 153 -3.36 4.80 8.51
C PHE A 153 -2.42 4.74 9.72
N ASN A 154 -2.32 3.56 10.35
CA ASN A 154 -1.45 3.31 11.50
C ASN A 154 0.00 2.95 11.12
N GLY A 155 0.45 3.28 9.90
CA GLY A 155 1.84 3.05 9.48
C GLY A 155 2.18 1.57 9.19
N GLY A 156 1.19 0.76 8.81
CA GLY A 156 1.34 -0.68 8.57
C GLY A 156 1.25 -1.52 9.83
N ARG A 157 0.47 -1.07 10.82
CA ARG A 157 0.24 -1.75 12.09
C ARG A 157 -1.17 -2.34 12.17
N GLU A 158 -1.28 -3.65 12.38
CA GLU A 158 -2.57 -4.34 12.46
C GLU A 158 -3.31 -4.08 13.78
N ALA A 159 -2.63 -4.18 14.92
CA ALA A 159 -3.24 -4.04 16.23
C ALA A 159 -3.64 -2.57 16.51
N PRO A 160 -4.86 -2.32 17.03
CA PRO A 160 -5.28 -0.97 17.41
C PRO A 160 -4.40 -0.40 18.53
N PHE A 161 -4.31 0.92 18.58
CA PHE A 161 -3.71 1.64 19.71
C PHE A 161 -4.66 1.70 20.91
N GLU A 162 -4.15 2.07 22.08
CA GLU A 162 -5.00 2.28 23.26
C GLU A 162 -5.98 3.44 23.00
N GLY A 163 -7.25 3.26 23.30
CA GLY A 163 -8.29 4.25 23.01
C GLY A 163 -8.72 4.32 21.54
N GLU A 164 -8.22 3.43 20.66
CA GLU A 164 -8.67 3.29 19.26
C GLU A 164 -9.80 2.27 19.14
N ASP A 165 -11.01 2.76 18.87
CA ASP A 165 -12.15 1.92 18.48
C ASP A 165 -12.24 1.84 16.94
N ARG A 166 -12.74 0.71 16.43
CA ARG A 166 -12.90 0.46 14.99
C ARG A 166 -14.31 -0.01 14.66
N ILE A 167 -14.90 0.53 13.61
CA ILE A 167 -16.19 0.09 13.07
C ILE A 167 -15.99 -0.37 11.62
N LEU A 168 -16.27 -1.65 11.37
CA LEU A 168 -16.35 -2.23 10.03
C LEU A 168 -17.81 -2.31 9.59
N VAL A 169 -18.10 -1.77 8.42
CA VAL A 169 -19.37 -1.97 7.71
C VAL A 169 -19.17 -2.96 6.57
N PRO A 170 -19.96 -4.03 6.44
CA PRO A 170 -19.83 -4.93 5.30
C PRO A 170 -20.15 -4.21 3.98
N SER A 171 -19.21 -4.22 3.03
CA SER A 171 -19.49 -3.83 1.64
C SER A 171 -20.51 -4.79 0.99
N PRO A 172 -21.31 -4.33 0.00
CA PRO A 172 -22.30 -5.18 -0.62
C PRO A 172 -21.66 -6.29 -1.45
N LYS A 173 -22.28 -7.47 -1.46
CA LYS A 173 -21.82 -8.61 -2.26
C LYS A 173 -22.34 -8.49 -3.70
N VAL A 174 -21.64 -7.71 -4.51
CA VAL A 174 -21.89 -7.51 -5.95
C VAL A 174 -20.64 -7.86 -6.76
N ALA A 175 -20.81 -8.18 -8.04
CA ALA A 175 -19.67 -8.52 -8.91
C ALA A 175 -18.77 -7.30 -9.19
N THR A 176 -19.41 -6.15 -9.42
CA THR A 176 -18.78 -4.84 -9.59
C THR A 176 -19.68 -3.78 -8.96
N TYR A 177 -19.09 -2.71 -8.42
CA TYR A 177 -19.83 -1.75 -7.60
C TYR A 177 -20.71 -0.78 -8.40
N ASP A 178 -20.61 -0.74 -9.72
CA ASP A 178 -21.58 -0.03 -10.58
C ASP A 178 -23.00 -0.58 -10.45
N LEU A 179 -23.14 -1.85 -10.04
CA LEU A 179 -24.44 -2.49 -9.77
C LEU A 179 -25.10 -1.98 -8.48
N LYS A 180 -24.33 -1.38 -7.57
CA LYS A 180 -24.81 -0.78 -6.33
C LYS A 180 -23.93 0.43 -5.94
N PRO A 181 -24.05 1.57 -6.66
CA PRO A 181 -23.11 2.69 -6.53
C PRO A 181 -23.10 3.35 -5.15
N GLU A 182 -24.20 3.27 -4.41
CA GLU A 182 -24.30 3.75 -3.03
C GLU A 182 -23.53 2.87 -2.02
N MET A 183 -23.09 1.69 -2.46
CA MET A 183 -22.35 0.70 -1.68
C MET A 183 -22.96 0.49 -0.28
N SER A 184 -22.20 0.78 0.78
CA SER A 184 -22.66 0.78 2.16
C SER A 184 -22.50 2.18 2.80
N ALA A 185 -22.41 3.24 2.00
CA ALA A 185 -22.19 4.61 2.48
C ALA A 185 -23.25 5.06 3.50
N TYR A 186 -24.53 4.76 3.25
CA TYR A 186 -25.60 5.11 4.18
C TYR A 186 -25.47 4.40 5.54
N GLU A 187 -25.03 3.13 5.58
CA GLU A 187 -24.80 2.42 6.84
C GLU A 187 -23.56 2.95 7.57
N VAL A 188 -22.49 3.29 6.83
CA VAL A 188 -21.30 3.97 7.40
C VAL A 188 -21.72 5.30 8.02
N LYS A 189 -22.52 6.11 7.32
CA LYS A 189 -23.07 7.38 7.81
C LYS A 189 -23.90 7.17 9.08
N ASP A 190 -24.83 6.21 9.09
CA ASP A 190 -25.71 5.98 10.25
C ASP A 190 -24.89 5.61 11.50
N LYS A 191 -23.90 4.74 11.36
CA LYS A 191 -23.01 4.35 12.47
C LYS A 191 -22.11 5.51 12.91
N LEU A 192 -21.60 6.30 11.97
CA LEU A 192 -20.78 7.47 12.28
C LEU A 192 -21.59 8.53 13.02
N VAL A 193 -22.79 8.88 12.56
CA VAL A 193 -23.69 9.84 13.23
C VAL A 193 -24.02 9.38 14.64
N ALA A 194 -24.33 8.08 14.83
CA ALA A 194 -24.56 7.53 16.16
C ALA A 194 -23.33 7.65 17.06
N ALA A 195 -22.15 7.31 16.54
CA ALA A 195 -20.89 7.38 17.28
C ALA A 195 -20.48 8.82 17.67
N ILE A 196 -20.69 9.79 16.78
CA ILE A 196 -20.52 11.23 17.08
C ILE A 196 -21.45 11.64 18.23
N GLY A 197 -22.70 11.16 18.21
CA GLY A 197 -23.70 11.42 19.25
C GLY A 197 -23.34 10.88 20.64
N GLU A 198 -22.47 9.86 20.72
CA GLU A 198 -21.96 9.34 22.00
C GLU A 198 -20.99 10.31 22.70
N LYS A 199 -20.40 11.27 21.95
CA LYS A 199 -19.47 12.29 22.48
C LYS A 199 -18.32 11.71 23.33
N LYS A 200 -17.80 10.54 22.93
CA LYS A 200 -16.74 9.85 23.68
C LYS A 200 -15.38 9.83 22.98
N TYR A 201 -15.30 10.26 21.73
CA TYR A 201 -14.08 10.24 20.92
C TYR A 201 -13.54 11.67 20.77
N ASP A 202 -12.23 11.86 20.92
CA ASP A 202 -11.61 13.16 20.70
C ASP A 202 -11.27 13.38 19.22
N TRP A 203 -11.10 12.29 18.46
CA TRP A 203 -10.83 12.33 17.03
C TRP A 203 -11.49 11.17 16.29
N ILE A 204 -11.92 11.39 15.03
CA ILE A 204 -12.60 10.38 14.22
C ILE A 204 -12.07 10.44 12.78
N VAL A 205 -11.77 9.27 12.20
CA VAL A 205 -11.50 9.11 10.77
C VAL A 205 -12.55 8.22 10.11
N VAL A 206 -13.08 8.70 8.99
CA VAL A 206 -14.01 7.95 8.14
C VAL A 206 -13.51 7.91 6.70
N ASN A 207 -13.70 6.79 6.02
CA ASN A 207 -13.54 6.69 4.58
C ASN A 207 -14.85 6.27 3.91
N TYR A 208 -15.27 7.05 2.91
CA TYR A 208 -16.32 6.68 1.96
C TYR A 208 -15.68 6.13 0.68
N ALA A 209 -15.86 4.83 0.44
CA ALA A 209 -15.13 4.11 -0.60
C ALA A 209 -15.63 4.40 -2.03
N ASN A 210 -16.85 4.93 -2.18
CA ASN A 210 -17.59 4.81 -3.43
C ASN A 210 -16.95 5.55 -4.61
N GLY A 211 -16.40 6.75 -4.38
CA GLY A 211 -15.77 7.53 -5.43
C GLY A 211 -14.63 6.78 -6.13
N ASP A 212 -13.93 5.92 -5.40
CA ASP A 212 -12.85 5.11 -5.94
C ASP A 212 -13.33 3.76 -6.48
N MET A 213 -14.06 3.00 -5.65
CA MET A 213 -14.48 1.64 -5.99
C MET A 213 -15.45 1.60 -7.17
N VAL A 214 -16.32 2.61 -7.30
CA VAL A 214 -17.20 2.76 -8.46
C VAL A 214 -16.46 3.45 -9.61
N GLY A 215 -15.53 4.35 -9.31
CA GLY A 215 -14.63 4.98 -10.29
C GLY A 215 -13.87 3.96 -11.15
N HIS A 216 -13.35 2.90 -10.51
CA HIS A 216 -12.68 1.79 -11.20
C HIS A 216 -13.53 1.03 -12.23
N THR A 217 -14.85 1.20 -12.23
CA THR A 217 -15.73 0.59 -13.25
C THR A 217 -15.73 1.37 -14.56
N GLY A 218 -15.40 2.68 -14.53
CA GLY A 218 -15.51 3.58 -15.67
C GLY A 218 -16.96 3.83 -16.13
N VAL A 219 -17.97 3.34 -15.40
CA VAL A 219 -19.39 3.52 -15.75
C VAL A 219 -19.86 4.87 -15.22
N TYR A 220 -19.81 5.91 -16.07
CA TYR A 220 -20.05 7.31 -15.68
C TYR A 220 -21.36 7.51 -14.89
N GLU A 221 -22.48 6.93 -15.35
CA GLU A 221 -23.77 7.06 -14.66
C GLU A 221 -23.78 6.45 -13.25
N ALA A 222 -23.00 5.38 -13.04
CA ALA A 222 -22.84 4.78 -11.72
C ALA A 222 -21.95 5.66 -10.84
N ILE A 223 -20.85 6.18 -11.39
CA ILE A 223 -19.95 7.10 -10.69
C ILE A 223 -20.72 8.35 -10.22
N GLU A 224 -21.56 8.94 -11.07
CA GLU A 224 -22.41 10.08 -10.69
C GLU A 224 -23.34 9.74 -9.51
N LYS A 225 -23.96 8.56 -9.52
CA LYS A 225 -24.81 8.10 -8.41
C LYS A 225 -24.00 7.87 -7.12
N ALA A 226 -22.80 7.32 -7.23
CA ALA A 226 -21.91 7.12 -6.10
C ALA A 226 -21.53 8.45 -5.44
N VAL A 227 -21.16 9.46 -6.25
CA VAL A 227 -20.83 10.80 -5.75
C VAL A 227 -22.05 11.46 -5.07
N LYS A 228 -23.25 11.35 -5.65
CA LYS A 228 -24.49 11.86 -5.02
C LYS A 228 -24.79 11.18 -3.68
N ALA A 229 -24.64 9.86 -3.58
CA ALA A 229 -24.84 9.14 -2.33
C ALA A 229 -23.83 9.57 -1.25
N ILE A 230 -22.57 9.80 -1.62
CA ILE A 230 -21.55 10.33 -0.71
C ILE A 230 -21.90 11.76 -0.27
N ASP A 231 -22.30 12.64 -1.19
CA ASP A 231 -22.68 14.03 -0.86
C ASP A 231 -23.79 14.09 0.21
N GLU A 232 -24.83 13.27 0.06
CA GLU A 232 -25.90 13.13 1.06
C GLU A 232 -25.37 12.64 2.41
N CYS A 233 -24.49 11.63 2.40
CA CYS A 233 -23.91 11.07 3.62
C CYS A 233 -22.96 12.05 4.34
N VAL A 234 -22.15 12.78 3.58
CA VAL A 234 -21.23 13.80 4.09
C VAL A 234 -22.02 14.94 4.72
N LYS A 235 -23.13 15.36 4.11
CA LYS A 235 -24.01 16.36 4.71
C LYS A 235 -24.49 15.94 6.10
N ASP A 236 -25.04 14.73 6.24
CA ASP A 236 -25.58 14.25 7.52
C ASP A 236 -24.50 14.13 8.60
N THR A 237 -23.30 13.64 8.23
CA THR A 237 -22.18 13.47 9.17
C THR A 237 -21.56 14.80 9.58
N VAL A 238 -21.44 15.76 8.67
CA VAL A 238 -20.96 17.11 8.97
C VAL A 238 -21.94 17.85 9.87
N GLU A 239 -23.26 17.75 9.63
CA GLU A 239 -24.24 18.37 10.52
C GLU A 239 -24.26 17.73 11.92
N ALA A 240 -24.08 16.40 12.02
CA ALA A 240 -23.91 15.72 13.29
C ALA A 240 -22.65 16.17 14.04
N ALA A 241 -21.52 16.28 13.33
CA ALA A 241 -20.25 16.78 13.85
C ALA A 241 -20.39 18.20 14.41
N LYS A 242 -20.99 19.11 13.63
CA LYS A 242 -21.28 20.49 14.06
C LYS A 242 -22.17 20.54 15.30
N ALA A 243 -23.23 19.72 15.35
CA ALA A 243 -24.12 19.66 16.51
C ALA A 243 -23.44 19.09 17.77
N ALA A 244 -22.36 18.32 17.59
CA ALA A 244 -21.54 17.78 18.66
C ALA A 244 -20.29 18.63 18.97
N ASP A 245 -20.14 19.81 18.35
CA ASP A 245 -19.01 20.75 18.53
C ASP A 245 -17.66 20.20 18.03
N TYR A 246 -17.68 19.36 16.99
CA TYR A 246 -16.49 18.97 16.24
C TYR A 246 -16.21 19.92 15.09
N GLU A 247 -14.93 20.09 14.79
CA GLU A 247 -14.48 20.63 13.52
C GLU A 247 -14.19 19.49 12.52
N VAL A 248 -14.38 19.75 11.23
CA VAL A 248 -14.29 18.71 10.19
C VAL A 248 -13.29 19.10 9.10
N ILE A 249 -12.43 18.17 8.72
CA ILE A 249 -11.62 18.23 7.51
C ILE A 249 -12.19 17.24 6.50
N ILE A 250 -12.64 17.74 5.35
CA ILE A 250 -13.07 16.92 4.21
C ILE A 250 -11.94 16.89 3.19
N ILE A 251 -11.46 15.71 2.85
CA ILE A 251 -10.32 15.48 1.93
C ILE A 251 -10.47 14.14 1.20
N ALA A 252 -9.68 13.93 0.15
CA ALA A 252 -9.50 12.63 -0.50
C ALA A 252 -8.02 12.18 -0.45
N ASP A 253 -7.78 10.88 -0.51
CA ASP A 253 -6.44 10.29 -0.59
C ASP A 253 -5.83 10.38 -2.00
N HIS A 254 -6.67 10.36 -3.04
CA HIS A 254 -6.31 10.61 -4.43
C HIS A 254 -7.56 10.87 -5.28
N GLY A 255 -7.38 11.19 -6.56
CA GLY A 255 -8.46 11.26 -7.54
C GLY A 255 -8.76 9.90 -8.21
N ASN A 256 -9.96 9.78 -8.77
CA ASN A 256 -10.45 8.68 -9.62
C ASN A 256 -11.74 9.14 -10.35
N ALA A 257 -12.85 9.30 -9.63
CA ALA A 257 -14.17 9.69 -10.18
C ALA A 257 -14.16 11.01 -10.97
N ASP A 258 -13.23 11.91 -10.67
CA ASP A 258 -12.99 13.19 -11.36
C ASP A 258 -12.43 13.04 -12.78
N HIS A 259 -11.97 11.84 -13.16
CA HIS A 259 -11.41 11.53 -14.48
C HIS A 259 -11.95 10.20 -15.00
N ALA A 260 -13.27 10.09 -15.17
CA ALA A 260 -13.93 8.84 -15.56
C ALA A 260 -13.85 8.50 -17.08
N VAL A 261 -13.44 9.42 -17.94
CA VAL A 261 -13.45 9.26 -19.41
C VAL A 261 -12.14 9.75 -20.01
N ASN A 262 -11.51 8.92 -20.84
CA ASN A 262 -10.28 9.25 -21.58
C ASN A 262 -10.54 10.28 -22.69
N PRO A 263 -9.49 10.94 -23.22
CA PRO A 263 -9.63 11.88 -24.35
C PRO A 263 -10.27 11.29 -25.62
N ASP A 264 -10.18 9.97 -25.82
CA ASP A 264 -10.78 9.25 -26.95
C ASP A 264 -12.24 8.81 -26.69
N GLY A 265 -12.80 9.13 -25.52
CA GLY A 265 -14.16 8.78 -25.12
C GLY A 265 -14.30 7.40 -24.49
N THR A 266 -13.22 6.62 -24.36
CA THR A 266 -13.26 5.33 -23.66
C THR A 266 -13.32 5.51 -22.14
N PRO A 267 -13.90 4.55 -21.38
CA PRO A 267 -13.88 4.60 -19.92
C PRO A 267 -12.46 4.62 -19.37
N ASN A 268 -12.21 5.49 -18.39
CA ASN A 268 -10.99 5.46 -17.59
C ASN A 268 -11.29 4.81 -16.23
N THR A 269 -10.53 3.79 -15.90
CA THR A 269 -10.70 2.94 -14.71
C THR A 269 -9.55 3.10 -13.72
N ALA A 270 -8.63 4.04 -13.95
CA ALA A 270 -7.45 4.27 -13.12
C ALA A 270 -7.61 5.52 -12.26
N HIS A 271 -6.75 5.63 -11.24
CA HIS A 271 -6.64 6.87 -10.46
C HIS A 271 -6.16 8.03 -11.33
N SER A 272 -6.51 9.25 -10.92
CA SER A 272 -6.04 10.48 -11.57
C SER A 272 -4.87 11.10 -10.80
N LEU A 273 -4.15 12.01 -11.47
CA LEU A 273 -3.10 12.84 -10.86
C LEU A 273 -3.63 14.23 -10.45
N ASN A 274 -4.95 14.41 -10.43
CA ASN A 274 -5.55 15.68 -10.05
C ASN A 274 -5.37 15.95 -8.56
N ASP A 275 -5.28 17.22 -8.19
CA ASP A 275 -5.22 17.63 -6.79
C ASP A 275 -6.52 17.26 -6.06
N VAL A 276 -6.40 16.91 -4.78
CA VAL A 276 -7.54 16.57 -3.91
C VAL A 276 -8.03 17.81 -3.16
N PRO A 277 -9.35 17.94 -2.90
CA PRO A 277 -9.86 19.04 -2.09
C PRO A 277 -9.40 18.91 -0.64
N CYS A 278 -9.23 20.02 0.07
CA CYS A 278 -9.11 20.06 1.52
C CYS A 278 -10.03 21.16 2.05
N VAL A 279 -11.16 20.78 2.62
CA VAL A 279 -12.19 21.71 3.11
C VAL A 279 -12.24 21.66 4.62
N TYR A 280 -12.04 22.82 5.25
CA TYR A 280 -12.13 22.97 6.69
C TYR A 280 -13.48 23.55 7.10
N VAL A 281 -14.28 22.74 7.79
CA VAL A 281 -15.59 23.12 8.31
C VAL A 281 -15.44 23.49 9.78
N THR A 282 -15.52 24.78 10.06
CA THR A 282 -15.36 25.36 11.40
C THR A 282 -16.37 26.49 11.64
N ALA A 283 -16.66 26.76 12.91
CA ALA A 283 -17.40 27.96 13.33
C ALA A 283 -16.56 29.23 13.18
N ASN A 284 -15.22 29.12 13.20
CA ASN A 284 -14.31 30.25 13.04
C ASN A 284 -14.36 30.80 11.61
N LYS A 285 -14.95 31.98 11.43
CA LYS A 285 -15.11 32.63 10.12
C LYS A 285 -13.82 33.25 9.57
N ASP A 286 -12.81 33.42 10.42
CA ASP A 286 -11.51 33.97 10.04
C ASP A 286 -10.50 32.88 9.69
N ALA A 287 -10.84 31.60 9.92
CA ALA A 287 -9.98 30.48 9.59
C ALA A 287 -9.76 30.37 8.08
N LYS A 288 -8.51 30.16 7.70
CA LYS A 288 -8.09 29.89 6.33
C LYS A 288 -7.21 28.66 6.29
N ILE A 289 -7.38 27.89 5.23
CA ILE A 289 -6.57 26.71 4.95
C ILE A 289 -5.70 26.98 3.73
N GLU A 290 -4.40 26.70 3.85
CA GLU A 290 -3.44 26.79 2.77
C GLU A 290 -3.42 25.49 1.93
N ASN A 291 -2.92 25.61 0.69
CA ASN A 291 -2.57 24.44 -0.10
C ASN A 291 -1.39 23.68 0.53
N GLY A 292 -1.38 22.36 0.35
CA GLY A 292 -0.34 21.47 0.88
C GLY A 292 -0.32 20.12 0.21
N ARG A 293 0.17 19.11 0.93
CA ARG A 293 0.21 17.70 0.53
C ARG A 293 -0.41 16.81 1.60
N LEU A 294 -0.66 15.53 1.30
CA LEU A 294 -1.25 14.58 2.26
C LEU A 294 -0.49 14.50 3.60
N ALA A 295 0.84 14.66 3.58
CA ALA A 295 1.67 14.68 4.79
C ALA A 295 1.39 15.85 5.75
N ASP A 296 0.67 16.88 5.29
CA ASP A 296 0.30 18.07 6.07
C ASP A 296 -1.03 17.89 6.83
N VAL A 297 -1.80 16.83 6.52
CA VAL A 297 -3.12 16.58 7.12
C VAL A 297 -3.03 16.24 8.61
N ALA A 298 -2.13 15.33 8.99
CA ALA A 298 -1.94 14.98 10.40
C ALA A 298 -1.48 16.18 11.25
N PRO A 299 -0.45 16.97 10.84
CA PRO A 299 -0.12 18.25 11.46
C PRO A 299 -1.30 19.22 11.58
N THR A 300 -2.14 19.32 10.55
CA THR A 300 -3.33 20.20 10.54
C THR A 300 -4.37 19.74 11.58
N ILE A 301 -4.60 18.43 11.68
CA ILE A 301 -5.49 17.86 12.71
C ILE A 301 -4.94 18.15 14.11
N LEU A 302 -3.63 17.97 14.35
CA LEU A 302 -3.03 18.30 15.65
C LEU A 302 -3.15 19.79 15.98
N GLN A 303 -2.99 20.67 14.99
CA GLN A 303 -3.18 22.12 15.15
C GLN A 303 -4.62 22.45 15.58
N ILE A 304 -5.62 21.82 14.94
CA ILE A 304 -7.04 21.95 15.30
C ILE A 304 -7.30 21.46 16.73
N MET A 305 -6.73 20.31 17.10
CA MET A 305 -6.85 19.74 18.44
C MET A 305 -6.05 20.50 19.51
N GLY A 306 -5.25 21.51 19.13
CA GLY A 306 -4.37 22.24 20.04
C GLY A 306 -3.21 21.40 20.60
N LEU A 307 -2.82 20.33 19.90
CA LEU A 307 -1.75 19.42 20.29
C LEU A 307 -0.41 19.83 19.66
N GLU A 308 0.68 19.64 20.40
CA GLU A 308 2.03 19.82 19.86
C GLU A 308 2.32 18.80 18.76
N GLN A 309 2.93 19.24 17.66
CA GLN A 309 3.35 18.35 16.58
C GLN A 309 4.65 17.62 16.97
N PRO A 310 4.70 16.27 16.91
CA PRO A 310 5.92 15.51 17.18
C PRO A 310 6.97 15.70 16.07
N ALA A 311 8.24 15.49 16.38
CA ALA A 311 9.36 15.78 15.46
C ALA A 311 9.36 14.90 14.20
N GLU A 312 8.80 13.70 14.28
CA GLU A 312 8.69 12.74 13.17
C GLU A 312 7.66 13.19 12.12
N MET A 313 6.66 13.97 12.51
CA MET A 313 5.74 14.59 11.55
C MET A 313 6.44 15.80 10.91
N THR A 314 7.00 15.62 9.71
CA THR A 314 7.73 16.67 8.98
C THR A 314 6.87 17.53 8.06
N GLY A 315 5.57 17.23 7.97
CA GLY A 315 4.59 18.13 7.34
C GLY A 315 4.37 19.42 8.14
N LYS A 316 3.55 20.31 7.62
CA LYS A 316 3.15 21.55 8.32
C LYS A 316 1.64 21.59 8.53
N GLY A 317 1.18 22.21 9.61
CA GLY A 317 -0.23 22.55 9.76
C GLY A 317 -0.66 23.54 8.67
N LEU A 318 -1.84 23.33 8.09
CA LEU A 318 -2.36 24.14 6.97
C LEU A 318 -3.26 25.30 7.42
N ILE A 319 -3.59 25.43 8.70
CA ILE A 319 -4.42 26.54 9.18
C ILE A 319 -3.55 27.77 9.41
N GLU A 320 -3.89 28.90 8.77
CA GLU A 320 -3.22 30.19 9.03
C GLU A 320 -3.32 30.56 10.52
N LYS A 321 -2.22 31.06 11.09
CA LYS A 321 -2.14 31.50 12.49
C LYS A 321 -2.61 32.94 12.68
#